data_AF-A0A2E0Y3H6-F1
#
_entry.id   AF-A0A2E0Y3H6-F1
#
_cell.length_a   1.000
_cell.length_b   1.000
_cell.length_c   1.000
_cell.angle_alpha   90.00
_cell.angle_beta   90.00
_cell.angle_gamma   90.00
#
_symmetry.space_group_name_H-M   'P 1'
#
loop_
_entity.id
_entity.type
_entity.pdbx_description
1 polymer ?
#
loop_
_entity_poly.entity_id
_entity_poly.type
_entity_poly.pdbx_seq_one_letter_code
_entity_poly.pdbx_strand_id
1 'polypeptide(L)'
;MQLSLHPGFSASSMSGYTTSEVSELIGLKPTQVRHFVRRSLIAPARGERGEYRFGFQDVVLLRTAKGLLESKMSARRAMRVLLKVRSDLGDAKGLASVRIFAEGSNVLVREDNRVWEAETGQTQFDFEAQEPARQVARLGDREDLVVVREPDTMDSDDWYNLGLDLEDARSPRARDAYLKAIELNPRNADAFVNLGRLMQLDGDLKRAKRHYERALDLVPNHQLALYNLGTVFDELNELESAADFYQRAPSVPDAHFNLARISELLGDELSARRHMRQYRQLVDVD
;
A
#
# COMPACT_ATOMS: atom_id res chain seq x y z
N MET A 1 34.45 14.12 -13.96
CA MET A 1 33.62 14.15 -15.17
C MET A 1 32.43 15.05 -14.87
N GLN A 2 32.49 16.30 -15.33
CA GLN A 2 31.42 17.29 -15.19
C GLN A 2 30.23 16.84 -16.03
N LEU A 3 29.04 16.77 -15.44
CA LEU A 3 27.79 16.81 -16.18
C LEU A 3 27.16 18.18 -15.95
N SER A 4 27.13 18.91 -17.05
CA SER A 4 26.82 20.32 -17.18
C SER A 4 25.34 20.59 -16.87
N LEU A 5 25.11 21.56 -15.98
CA LEU A 5 23.83 22.21 -15.78
C LEU A 5 23.51 23.05 -17.03
N HIS A 6 22.40 22.77 -17.70
CA HIS A 6 21.81 23.71 -18.66
C HIS A 6 21.03 24.81 -17.91
N PRO A 7 21.12 26.08 -18.34
CA PRO A 7 20.57 27.22 -17.63
C PRO A 7 19.14 27.52 -18.06
N GLY A 8 18.37 28.03 -17.10
CA GLY A 8 17.06 28.63 -17.32
C GLY A 8 15.96 27.79 -16.69
N PHE A 9 15.48 28.20 -15.53
CA PHE A 9 14.07 28.54 -15.34
C PHE A 9 13.97 29.40 -14.06
N SER A 10 13.69 30.68 -14.31
CA SER A 10 13.59 31.73 -13.30
C SER A 10 12.41 31.46 -12.36
N ALA A 11 12.66 31.58 -11.07
CA ALA A 11 11.63 31.73 -10.05
C ALA A 11 10.91 33.07 -10.26
N SER A 12 9.83 33.10 -11.03
CA SER A 12 8.69 34.03 -10.95
C SER A 12 7.70 33.80 -12.10
N SER A 13 6.42 33.65 -11.75
CA SER A 13 5.20 33.56 -12.59
C SER A 13 4.75 32.17 -13.13
N MET A 14 3.75 31.60 -12.44
CA MET A 14 2.57 30.89 -12.96
C MET A 14 2.70 29.74 -13.98
N SER A 15 3.33 28.62 -13.62
CA SER A 15 2.94 27.31 -14.17
C SER A 15 3.63 26.17 -13.39
N GLY A 16 2.92 25.55 -12.42
CA GLY A 16 3.41 24.33 -11.78
C GLY A 16 3.58 23.18 -12.78
N TYR A 17 4.30 22.13 -12.38
CA TYR A 17 4.54 20.94 -13.22
C TYR A 17 3.21 20.24 -13.57
N THR A 18 3.09 19.71 -14.78
CA THR A 18 1.95 18.86 -15.17
C THR A 18 2.08 17.47 -14.56
N THR A 19 0.99 16.69 -14.53
CA THR A 19 1.07 15.27 -14.11
C THR A 19 2.08 14.47 -14.95
N SER A 20 2.21 14.79 -16.24
CA SER A 20 3.13 14.10 -17.13
C SER A 20 4.59 14.45 -16.83
N GLU A 21 4.87 15.73 -16.59
CA GLU A 21 6.21 16.19 -16.24
C GLU A 21 6.63 15.62 -14.89
N VAL A 22 5.75 15.61 -13.88
CA VAL A 22 6.03 14.99 -12.57
C VAL A 22 6.27 13.48 -12.70
N SER A 23 5.52 12.81 -13.59
CA SER A 23 5.69 11.40 -13.89
C SER A 23 7.08 11.10 -14.45
N GLU A 24 7.57 11.89 -15.41
CA GLU A 24 8.94 11.78 -15.95
C GLU A 24 10.02 12.11 -14.91
N LEU A 25 9.83 13.18 -14.13
CA LEU A 25 10.85 13.71 -13.20
C LEU A 25 11.13 12.79 -12.01
N ILE A 26 10.12 12.02 -11.60
CA ILE A 26 10.20 11.14 -10.42
C ILE A 26 10.19 9.67 -10.83
N GLY A 27 9.74 9.34 -12.05
CA GLY A 27 9.57 7.96 -12.50
C GLY A 27 8.42 7.25 -11.78
N LEU A 28 7.31 7.97 -11.52
CA LEU A 28 6.03 7.42 -11.06
C LEU A 28 5.06 7.39 -12.23
N LYS A 29 4.17 6.39 -12.32
CA LYS A 29 3.12 6.40 -13.35
C LYS A 29 2.17 7.59 -13.12
N PRO A 30 1.58 8.20 -14.17
CA PRO A 30 0.63 9.31 -14.00
C PRO A 30 -0.59 8.97 -13.14
N THR A 31 -0.97 7.69 -13.10
CA THR A 31 -2.03 7.16 -12.22
C THR A 31 -1.62 7.21 -10.75
N GLN A 32 -0.37 6.90 -10.42
CA GLN A 32 0.17 6.98 -9.05
C GLN A 32 0.27 8.44 -8.60
N VAL A 33 0.76 9.33 -9.47
CA VAL A 33 0.79 10.78 -9.18
C VAL A 33 -0.62 11.32 -8.89
N ARG A 34 -1.62 10.96 -9.71
CA ARG A 34 -3.03 11.35 -9.46
C ARG A 34 -3.63 10.68 -8.24
N HIS A 35 -3.20 9.48 -7.89
CA HIS A 35 -3.64 8.80 -6.67
C HIS A 35 -3.26 9.59 -5.42
N PHE A 36 -2.03 10.12 -5.34
CA PHE A 36 -1.59 10.97 -4.23
C PHE A 36 -2.37 12.29 -4.12
N VAL A 37 -2.80 12.86 -5.25
CA VAL A 37 -3.69 14.04 -5.25
C VAL A 37 -5.08 13.70 -4.74
N ARG A 38 -5.66 12.58 -5.19
CA ARG A 38 -7.00 12.14 -4.76
C ARG A 38 -7.04 11.82 -3.26
N ARG A 39 -5.95 11.29 -2.72
CA ARG A 39 -5.75 11.05 -1.28
C ARG A 39 -5.44 12.31 -0.47
N SER A 40 -5.47 13.49 -1.10
CA SER A 40 -5.14 14.78 -0.48
C SER A 40 -3.74 14.86 0.14
N LEU A 41 -2.84 13.93 -0.19
CA LEU A 41 -1.45 13.95 0.26
C LEU A 41 -0.73 15.19 -0.29
N ILE A 42 -1.09 15.56 -1.51
CA ILE A 42 -0.69 16.78 -2.20
C ILE A 42 -1.94 17.46 -2.75
N ALA A 43 -1.94 18.78 -2.74
CA ALA A 43 -3.06 19.59 -3.22
C ALA A 43 -2.56 20.55 -4.30
N PRO A 44 -2.18 20.03 -5.49
CA PRO A 44 -1.66 20.85 -6.57
C PRO A 44 -2.72 21.84 -7.07
N ALA A 45 -2.25 23.00 -7.54
CA ALA A 45 -3.10 23.98 -8.18
C ALA A 45 -3.75 23.42 -9.47
N ARG A 46 -4.78 24.10 -9.96
CA ARG A 46 -5.39 23.80 -11.27
C ARG A 46 -4.96 24.85 -12.28
N GLY A 47 -4.56 24.40 -13.47
CA GLY A 47 -4.32 25.28 -14.61
C GLY A 47 -5.63 25.67 -15.31
N GLU A 48 -5.52 26.53 -16.32
CA GLU A 48 -6.66 27.11 -17.05
C GLU A 48 -7.55 26.06 -17.75
N ARG A 49 -7.02 24.87 -18.07
CA ARG A 49 -7.75 23.77 -18.70
C ARG A 49 -8.15 22.68 -17.68
N GLY A 50 -8.10 22.99 -16.38
CA GLY A 50 -8.46 22.08 -15.28
C GLY A 50 -7.43 21.00 -14.97
N GLU A 51 -6.26 21.06 -15.59
CA GLU A 51 -5.14 20.16 -15.38
C GLU A 51 -4.41 20.42 -14.05
N TYR A 52 -3.83 19.39 -13.44
CA TYR A 52 -3.04 19.56 -12.23
C TYR A 52 -1.73 20.29 -12.52
N ARG A 53 -1.41 21.24 -11.65
CA ARG A 53 -0.20 22.07 -11.62
C ARG A 53 0.47 21.86 -10.27
N PHE A 54 1.41 20.93 -10.24
CA PHE A 54 2.17 20.56 -9.06
C PHE A 54 3.22 21.63 -8.76
N GLY A 55 3.19 22.15 -7.53
CA GLY A 55 4.26 23.00 -7.04
C GLY A 55 5.53 22.19 -6.85
N PHE A 56 6.66 22.89 -6.72
CA PHE A 56 7.94 22.27 -6.37
C PHE A 56 7.84 21.40 -5.10
N GLN A 57 7.09 21.85 -4.10
CA GLN A 57 6.85 21.10 -2.85
C GLN A 57 6.13 19.77 -3.08
N ASP A 58 5.14 19.73 -3.97
CA ASP A 58 4.40 18.50 -4.30
C ASP A 58 5.33 17.45 -4.95
N VAL A 59 6.23 17.91 -5.83
CA VAL A 59 7.20 17.05 -6.53
C VAL A 59 8.20 16.44 -5.54
N VAL A 60 8.65 17.19 -4.54
CA VAL A 60 9.53 16.68 -3.48
C VAL A 60 8.81 15.62 -2.64
N LEU A 61 7.56 15.89 -2.21
CA LEU A 61 6.79 14.94 -1.42
C LEU A 61 6.50 13.63 -2.18
N LEU A 62 6.21 13.73 -3.47
CA LEU A 62 6.03 12.57 -4.36
C LEU A 62 7.30 11.74 -4.53
N ARG A 63 8.47 12.39 -4.57
CA ARG A 63 9.76 11.69 -4.64
C ARG A 63 10.05 10.93 -3.36
N THR A 64 9.78 11.53 -2.20
CA THR A 64 9.85 10.85 -0.90
C THR A 64 8.87 9.68 -0.85
N ALA A 65 7.64 9.88 -1.32
CA ALA A 65 6.63 8.85 -1.36
C ALA A 65 7.06 7.64 -2.20
N LYS A 66 7.69 7.90 -3.35
CA LYS A 66 8.29 6.87 -4.18
C LYS A 66 9.37 6.08 -3.43
N GLY A 67 10.33 6.77 -2.80
CA GLY A 67 11.42 6.11 -2.07
C GLY A 67 10.91 5.23 -0.91
N LEU A 68 9.85 5.66 -0.22
CA LEU A 68 9.21 4.84 0.82
C LEU A 68 8.49 3.62 0.23
N LEU A 69 7.80 3.77 -0.90
CA LEU A 69 7.16 2.63 -1.58
C LEU A 69 8.17 1.61 -2.10
N GLU A 70 9.37 2.03 -2.49
CA GLU A 70 10.44 1.15 -2.97
C GLU A 70 11.15 0.38 -1.84
N SER A 71 10.96 0.76 -0.57
CA SER A 71 11.71 0.21 0.58
C SER A 71 11.11 -1.06 1.21
N LYS A 72 10.37 -1.89 0.45
CA LYS A 72 9.57 -3.02 0.95
C LYS A 72 8.54 -2.64 2.04
N MET A 73 8.30 -1.35 2.25
CA MET A 73 7.28 -0.85 3.18
C MET A 73 5.90 -0.92 2.54
N SER A 74 4.88 -1.34 3.30
CA SER A 74 3.52 -1.36 2.79
C SER A 74 3.06 0.06 2.42
N ALA A 75 2.25 0.17 1.36
CA ALA A 75 1.75 1.47 0.89
C ALA A 75 1.01 2.26 1.99
N ARG A 76 0.34 1.55 2.92
CA ARG A 76 -0.28 2.13 4.13
C ARG A 76 0.74 2.74 5.08
N ARG A 77 1.88 2.08 5.31
CA ARG A 77 2.95 2.60 6.18
C ARG A 77 3.66 3.80 5.56
N ALA A 78 4.00 3.72 4.28
CA ALA A 78 4.58 4.84 3.54
C ALA A 78 3.67 6.08 3.56
N MET A 79 2.37 5.90 3.32
CA MET A 79 1.38 6.98 3.36
C MET A 79 1.26 7.62 4.74
N ARG A 80 1.21 6.82 5.81
CA ARG A 80 1.13 7.31 7.20
C ARG A 80 2.34 8.13 7.59
N VAL A 81 3.53 7.65 7.25
CA VAL A 81 4.79 8.37 7.45
C VAL A 81 4.77 9.71 6.71
N LEU A 82 4.36 9.75 5.44
CA LEU A 82 4.32 11.00 4.67
C LEU A 82 3.32 12.02 5.23
N LEU A 83 2.14 11.56 5.69
CA LEU A 83 1.14 12.44 6.29
C LEU A 83 1.63 13.02 7.63
N LYS A 84 2.31 12.21 8.45
CA LYS A 84 2.88 12.64 9.72
C LYS A 84 4.07 13.59 9.51
N VAL A 85 4.98 13.27 8.59
CA VAL A 85 6.05 14.16 8.15
C VAL A 85 5.51 15.50 7.67
N ARG A 86 4.43 15.52 6.87
CA ARG A 86 3.79 16.76 6.42
C ARG A 86 3.21 17.58 7.58
N SER A 87 2.60 16.92 8.57
CA SER A 87 2.04 17.57 9.76
C SER A 87 3.14 18.14 10.67
N ASP A 88 4.23 17.41 10.86
CA ASP A 88 5.32 17.78 11.77
C ASP A 88 6.24 18.87 11.18
N LEU A 89 6.26 19.02 9.85
CA LEU A 89 7.11 19.99 9.16
C LEU A 89 6.54 21.42 9.07
N GLY A 90 5.29 21.66 9.48
CA GLY A 90 4.70 23.02 9.61
C GLY A 90 5.12 24.04 8.51
N ASP A 91 5.47 25.26 8.93
CA ASP A 91 5.99 26.37 8.09
C ASP A 91 7.53 26.29 7.87
N ALA A 92 8.11 25.09 7.78
CA ALA A 92 9.54 24.96 7.51
C ALA A 92 9.92 25.65 6.19
N LYS A 93 11.02 26.42 6.20
CA LYS A 93 11.48 27.35 5.14
C LYS A 93 11.97 26.68 3.84
N GLY A 94 11.54 25.44 3.58
CA GLY A 94 11.75 24.70 2.36
C GLY A 94 12.27 23.29 2.61
N LEU A 95 11.59 22.30 2.03
CA LEU A 95 11.90 20.86 2.10
C LEU A 95 13.30 20.47 1.57
N ALA A 96 14.09 21.42 1.06
CA ALA A 96 15.46 21.18 0.61
C ALA A 96 16.45 20.91 1.76
N SER A 97 16.11 21.30 3.00
CA SER A 97 16.89 20.99 4.22
C SER A 97 16.48 19.66 4.88
N VAL A 98 15.38 19.05 4.43
CA VAL A 98 14.79 17.86 5.04
C VAL A 98 15.19 16.61 4.27
N ARG A 99 15.96 15.73 4.89
CA ARG A 99 16.33 14.42 4.33
C ARG A 99 15.61 13.32 5.10
N ILE A 100 14.93 12.44 4.38
CA ILE A 100 14.17 11.32 4.95
C ILE A 100 14.91 10.04 4.60
N PHE A 101 15.23 9.25 5.62
CA PHE A 101 15.98 8.00 5.48
C PHE A 101 15.21 6.87 6.15
N ALA A 102 15.28 5.68 5.57
CA ALA A 102 14.82 4.46 6.22
C ALA A 102 16.01 3.77 6.88
N GLU A 103 15.92 3.50 8.19
CA GLU A 103 16.90 2.71 8.93
C GLU A 103 16.20 1.50 9.55
N GLY A 104 16.35 0.34 8.90
CA GLY A 104 15.65 -0.88 9.28
C GLY A 104 14.13 -0.73 9.20
N SER A 105 13.46 -0.64 10.34
CA SER A 105 12.01 -0.48 10.44
C SER A 105 11.56 0.93 10.84
N ASN A 106 12.49 1.87 11.02
CA ASN A 106 12.20 3.24 11.42
C ASN A 106 12.39 4.21 10.25
N VAL A 107 11.55 5.23 10.17
CA VAL A 107 11.75 6.33 9.22
C VAL A 107 12.27 7.52 10.00
N LEU A 108 13.46 7.99 9.64
CA LEU A 108 14.11 9.12 10.26
C LEU A 108 13.98 10.35 9.36
N VAL A 109 13.59 11.46 9.96
CA VAL A 109 13.54 12.77 9.33
C VAL A 109 14.70 13.58 9.89
N ARG A 110 15.57 14.07 9.00
CA ARG A 110 16.66 14.97 9.36
C ARG A 110 16.38 16.34 8.79
N GLU A 111 16.31 17.35 9.63
CA GLU A 111 16.23 18.76 9.25
C GLU A 111 17.38 19.51 9.96
N ASP A 112 18.30 20.07 9.17
CA ASP A 112 19.54 20.68 9.65
C ASP A 112 20.33 19.77 10.63
N ASN A 113 20.33 20.08 11.92
CA ASN A 113 21.05 19.36 12.99
C ASN A 113 20.13 18.51 13.89
N ARG A 114 18.86 18.34 13.50
CA ARG A 114 17.85 17.59 14.26
C ARG A 114 17.45 16.35 13.49
N VAL A 115 17.53 15.19 14.15
CA VAL A 115 17.01 13.91 13.65
C VAL A 115 15.86 13.48 14.54
N TRP A 116 14.75 13.04 13.95
CA TRP A 116 13.65 12.44 14.71
C TRP A 116 13.02 11.30 13.95
N GLU A 117 12.42 10.38 14.70
CA GLU A 117 11.69 9.25 14.15
C GLU A 117 10.27 9.67 13.79
N ALA A 118 9.88 9.42 12.54
CA ALA A 118 8.69 9.96 11.92
C ALA A 118 7.39 9.38 12.49
N GLU A 119 7.39 8.14 12.99
CA GLU A 119 6.18 7.50 13.51
C GLU A 119 5.87 7.91 14.96
N THR A 120 6.88 8.21 15.78
CA THR A 120 6.71 8.58 17.19
C THR A 120 6.94 10.06 17.47
N GLY A 121 7.65 10.78 16.60
CA GLY A 121 8.10 12.15 16.86
C GLY A 121 9.30 12.22 17.82
N GLN A 122 9.86 11.07 18.21
CA GLN A 122 10.97 11.00 19.14
C GLN A 122 12.23 11.61 18.51
N THR A 123 12.77 12.63 19.15
CA THR A 123 14.04 13.25 18.71
C THR A 123 15.19 12.31 19.05
N GLN A 124 15.98 11.95 18.04
CA GLN A 124 17.18 11.16 18.21
C GLN A 124 18.36 12.12 18.38
N PHE A 125 19.00 12.07 19.54
CA PHE A 125 20.28 12.74 19.73
C PHE A 125 21.38 11.83 19.21
N ASP A 126 22.29 12.40 18.42
CA ASP A 126 23.50 11.71 17.99
C ASP A 126 24.46 11.63 19.18
N PHE A 127 24.46 10.49 19.87
CA PHE A 127 25.37 10.21 20.97
C PHE A 127 26.19 8.97 20.60
N GLU A 128 27.40 9.20 20.10
CA GLU A 128 28.45 8.21 20.31
C GLU A 128 28.63 8.01 21.83
N ALA A 129 28.54 6.72 22.21
CA ALA A 129 28.95 6.07 23.46
C ALA A 129 27.89 5.77 24.55
N GLN A 130 27.59 4.46 24.61
CA GLN A 130 27.36 3.57 25.77
C GLN A 130 25.95 3.43 26.38
N GLU A 131 25.47 2.17 26.32
CA GLU A 131 24.27 1.55 26.93
C GLU A 131 24.21 1.59 28.48
N PRO A 132 23.15 1.08 29.15
CA PRO A 132 21.71 1.12 28.85
C PRO A 132 20.89 1.56 30.09
N ALA A 133 19.73 2.21 29.92
CA ALA A 133 18.79 2.38 31.04
C ALA A 133 17.34 2.21 30.61
N ARG A 134 16.72 1.19 31.20
CA ARG A 134 15.31 0.84 31.15
C ARG A 134 14.41 2.00 31.63
N GLN A 135 13.38 2.33 30.86
CA GLN A 135 12.02 2.42 31.37
C GLN A 135 11.01 2.33 30.21
N VAL A 136 10.26 1.22 30.18
CA VAL A 136 9.14 1.02 29.27
C VAL A 136 7.92 1.69 29.88
N ALA A 137 7.45 2.78 29.28
CA ALA A 137 6.08 3.24 29.49
C ALA A 137 5.21 2.63 28.39
N ARG A 138 4.30 1.71 28.76
CA ARG A 138 3.18 1.33 27.90
C ARG A 138 2.18 2.49 27.89
N LEU A 139 2.10 3.20 26.77
CA LEU A 139 0.96 4.04 26.41
C LEU A 139 0.09 3.16 25.49
N GLY A 140 -1.07 2.68 25.94
CA GLY A 140 -2.29 3.48 26.11
C GLY A 140 -3.10 3.35 24.82
N ASP A 141 -4.34 2.88 24.89
CA ASP A 141 -5.06 2.14 23.85
C ASP A 141 -5.07 2.75 22.43
N ARG A 142 -4.83 1.87 21.44
CA ARG A 142 -4.70 2.16 20.00
C ARG A 142 -6.07 2.29 19.29
N GLU A 143 -7.00 3.06 19.84
CA GLU A 143 -8.33 3.23 19.22
C GLU A 143 -8.52 4.57 18.50
N ASP A 144 -7.71 5.59 18.79
CA ASP A 144 -7.96 6.97 18.32
C ASP A 144 -7.16 7.44 17.09
N LEU A 145 -6.50 6.52 16.35
CA LEU A 145 -5.70 6.88 15.16
C LEU A 145 -6.39 6.60 13.81
N VAL A 146 -7.72 6.49 13.80
CA VAL A 146 -8.50 6.52 12.56
C VAL A 146 -8.81 7.98 12.26
N VAL A 147 -8.24 8.54 11.19
CA VAL A 147 -8.76 9.80 10.61
C VAL A 147 -10.12 9.44 10.00
N VAL A 148 -11.17 9.48 10.82
CA VAL A 148 -12.54 9.26 10.37
C VAL A 148 -12.95 10.50 9.61
N ARG A 149 -12.83 10.46 8.27
CA ARG A 149 -13.62 11.36 7.42
C ARG A 149 -15.09 11.14 7.75
N GLU A 150 -15.89 12.20 7.80
CA GLU A 150 -17.31 12.02 8.11
C GLU A 150 -17.95 11.04 7.11
N PRO A 151 -18.66 9.99 7.58
CA PRO A 151 -19.16 8.89 6.74
C PRO A 151 -19.91 9.33 5.48
N ASP A 152 -20.60 10.47 5.55
CA ASP A 152 -21.42 11.00 4.45
C ASP A 152 -20.61 11.62 3.31
N THR A 153 -19.30 11.86 3.54
CA THR A 153 -18.38 12.43 2.54
C THR A 153 -17.48 11.39 1.88
N MET A 154 -17.51 10.16 2.36
CA MET A 154 -16.62 9.09 1.92
C MET A 154 -17.10 8.45 0.61
N ASP A 155 -16.20 8.34 -0.36
CA ASP A 155 -16.45 7.58 -1.59
C ASP A 155 -16.14 6.07 -1.40
N SER A 156 -16.40 5.27 -2.44
CA SER A 156 -16.11 3.82 -2.42
C SER A 156 -14.67 3.51 -2.03
N ASP A 157 -13.71 4.27 -2.56
CA ASP A 157 -12.29 3.99 -2.35
C ASP A 157 -11.89 4.33 -0.92
N ASP A 158 -12.44 5.41 -0.35
CA ASP A 158 -12.28 5.77 1.06
C ASP A 158 -12.84 4.70 1.99
N TRP A 159 -14.07 4.22 1.74
CA TRP A 159 -14.66 3.11 2.49
C TRP A 159 -13.85 1.81 2.38
N TYR A 160 -13.28 1.53 1.20
CA TYR A 160 -12.43 0.36 1.00
C TYR A 160 -11.15 0.42 1.85
N ASN A 161 -10.43 1.55 1.91
CA ASN A 161 -9.25 1.58 2.80
C ASN A 161 -9.61 1.63 4.27
N LEU A 162 -10.75 2.24 4.63
CA LEU A 162 -11.23 2.12 6.01
C LEU A 162 -11.44 0.65 6.36
N GLY A 163 -11.98 -0.16 5.45
CA GLY A 163 -12.07 -1.61 5.60
C GLY A 163 -10.70 -2.27 5.84
N LEU A 164 -9.69 -1.90 5.04
CA LEU A 164 -8.31 -2.38 5.21
C LEU A 164 -7.73 -2.00 6.58
N ASP A 165 -7.94 -0.77 7.03
CA ASP A 165 -7.43 -0.25 8.30
C ASP A 165 -8.11 -0.95 9.48
N LEU A 166 -9.42 -1.14 9.41
CA LEU A 166 -10.21 -1.85 10.41
C LEU A 166 -9.84 -3.33 10.49
N GLU A 167 -9.55 -3.97 9.35
CA GLU A 167 -9.14 -5.37 9.31
C GLU A 167 -7.76 -5.58 9.95
N ASP A 168 -6.80 -4.69 9.67
CA ASP A 168 -5.49 -4.66 10.32
C ASP A 168 -5.61 -4.46 11.84
N ALA A 169 -6.55 -3.62 12.27
CA ALA A 169 -6.90 -3.43 13.68
C ALA A 169 -7.74 -4.58 14.27
N ARG A 170 -8.05 -5.62 13.47
CA ARG A 170 -8.92 -6.76 13.84
C ARG A 170 -10.30 -6.33 14.34
N SER A 171 -10.80 -5.22 13.81
CA SER A 171 -12.11 -4.67 14.16
C SER A 171 -13.22 -5.39 13.38
N PRO A 172 -14.33 -5.78 14.02
CA PRO A 172 -15.47 -6.39 13.32
C PRO A 172 -16.14 -5.44 12.32
N ARG A 173 -15.88 -4.13 12.44
CA ARG A 173 -16.41 -3.08 11.55
C ARG A 173 -15.82 -3.11 10.13
N ALA A 174 -14.74 -3.86 9.89
CA ALA A 174 -14.12 -3.99 8.58
C ALA A 174 -15.11 -4.45 7.51
N ARG A 175 -16.00 -5.38 7.89
CA ARG A 175 -17.05 -5.91 7.02
C ARG A 175 -17.99 -4.79 6.53
N ASP A 176 -18.46 -3.94 7.45
CA ASP A 176 -19.40 -2.87 7.12
C ASP A 176 -18.77 -1.85 6.17
N ALA A 177 -17.48 -1.56 6.35
CA ALA A 177 -16.73 -0.67 5.48
C ALA A 177 -16.59 -1.23 4.06
N TYR A 178 -16.27 -2.52 3.90
CA TYR A 178 -16.25 -3.16 2.57
C TYR A 178 -17.64 -3.22 1.92
N LEU A 179 -18.70 -3.47 2.70
CA LEU A 179 -20.07 -3.43 2.20
C LEU A 179 -20.44 -2.04 1.69
N LYS A 180 -20.07 -0.97 2.41
CA LYS A 180 -20.27 0.41 1.96
C LYS A 180 -19.47 0.74 0.69
N ALA A 181 -18.24 0.26 0.58
CA ALA A 181 -17.44 0.40 -0.63
C ALA A 181 -18.15 -0.24 -1.85
N ILE A 182 -18.70 -1.45 -1.67
CA ILE A 182 -19.44 -2.17 -2.71
C ILE A 182 -20.77 -1.47 -3.05
N GLU A 183 -21.48 -0.94 -2.05
CA GLU A 183 -22.73 -0.20 -2.25
C GLU A 183 -22.51 1.04 -3.13
N LEU A 184 -21.45 1.80 -2.85
CA LEU A 184 -21.09 3.00 -3.62
C LEU A 184 -20.47 2.67 -4.98
N ASN A 185 -19.74 1.56 -5.09
CA ASN A 185 -19.18 1.08 -6.35
C ASN A 185 -19.32 -0.45 -6.49
N PRO A 186 -20.40 -0.92 -7.13
CA PRO A 186 -20.63 -2.35 -7.35
C PRO A 186 -19.63 -3.05 -8.29
N ARG A 187 -18.63 -2.31 -8.81
CA ARG A 187 -17.54 -2.82 -9.64
C ARG A 187 -16.19 -2.88 -8.92
N ASN A 188 -16.15 -2.62 -7.60
CA ASN A 188 -14.93 -2.73 -6.81
C ASN A 188 -14.59 -4.20 -6.51
N ALA A 189 -13.82 -4.84 -7.39
CA ALA A 189 -13.43 -6.25 -7.27
C ALA A 189 -12.61 -6.52 -6.00
N ASP A 190 -11.70 -5.63 -5.62
CA ASP A 190 -10.86 -5.76 -4.42
C ASP A 190 -11.70 -5.80 -3.13
N ALA A 191 -12.75 -4.97 -3.05
CA ALA A 191 -13.67 -4.99 -1.90
C ALA A 191 -14.43 -6.32 -1.80
N PHE A 192 -14.83 -6.91 -2.94
CA PHE A 192 -15.40 -8.26 -2.95
C PHE A 192 -14.39 -9.32 -2.49
N VAL A 193 -13.12 -9.23 -2.90
CA VAL A 193 -12.06 -10.15 -2.43
C VAL A 193 -11.89 -10.06 -0.92
N ASN A 194 -11.76 -8.87 -0.35
CA ASN A 194 -11.54 -8.75 1.09
C ASN A 194 -12.78 -9.15 1.91
N LEU A 195 -13.99 -8.83 1.42
CA LEU A 195 -15.21 -9.30 2.05
C LEU A 195 -15.32 -10.83 2.00
N GLY A 196 -14.96 -11.45 0.88
CA GLY A 196 -14.88 -12.91 0.74
C GLY A 196 -13.91 -13.53 1.74
N ARG A 197 -12.74 -12.92 1.93
CA ARG A 197 -11.74 -13.35 2.92
C ARG A 197 -12.28 -13.32 4.34
N LEU A 198 -12.96 -12.23 4.72
CA LEU A 198 -13.59 -12.14 6.03
C LEU A 198 -14.61 -13.27 6.24
N MET A 199 -15.45 -13.56 5.24
CA MET A 199 -16.42 -14.66 5.34
C MET A 199 -15.76 -16.04 5.44
N GLN A 200 -14.62 -16.24 4.77
CA GLN A 200 -13.84 -17.47 4.86
C GLN A 200 -13.22 -17.65 6.25
N LEU A 201 -12.65 -16.58 6.82
CA LEU A 201 -12.12 -16.58 8.20
C LEU A 201 -13.22 -16.90 9.24
N ASP A 202 -14.46 -16.48 8.96
CA ASP A 202 -15.64 -16.81 9.77
C ASP A 202 -16.19 -18.22 9.51
N GLY A 203 -15.60 -18.98 8.58
CA GLY A 203 -16.02 -20.33 8.18
C GLY A 203 -17.20 -20.40 7.21
N ASP A 204 -17.74 -19.26 6.74
CA ASP A 204 -18.81 -19.24 5.72
C ASP A 204 -18.21 -19.33 4.31
N LEU A 205 -17.73 -20.53 3.97
CA LEU A 205 -17.12 -20.83 2.67
C LEU A 205 -18.06 -20.57 1.49
N LYS A 206 -19.38 -20.73 1.71
CA LYS A 206 -20.39 -20.49 0.68
C LYS A 206 -20.50 -19.00 0.33
N ARG A 207 -20.47 -18.11 1.33
CA ARG A 207 -20.44 -16.65 1.09
C ARG A 207 -19.10 -16.23 0.52
N ALA A 208 -17.99 -16.75 1.04
CA ALA A 208 -16.65 -16.46 0.53
C ALA A 208 -16.55 -16.73 -0.97
N LYS A 209 -16.94 -17.95 -1.40
CA LYS A 209 -16.99 -18.36 -2.80
C LYS A 209 -17.76 -17.36 -3.67
N ARG A 210 -18.99 -16.99 -3.28
CA ARG A 210 -19.80 -16.04 -4.06
C ARG A 210 -19.14 -14.67 -4.21
N HIS A 211 -18.46 -14.18 -3.18
CA HIS A 211 -17.75 -12.91 -3.26
C HIS A 211 -16.53 -13.00 -4.18
N TYR A 212 -15.75 -14.08 -4.11
CA TYR A 212 -14.64 -14.30 -5.04
C TYR A 212 -15.09 -14.48 -6.48
N GLU A 213 -16.15 -15.26 -6.73
CA GLU A 213 -16.77 -15.40 -8.06
C GLU A 213 -17.22 -14.04 -8.59
N ARG A 214 -17.84 -13.21 -7.73
CA ARG A 214 -18.23 -11.85 -8.13
C ARG A 214 -17.04 -10.96 -8.49
N ALA A 215 -15.92 -11.07 -7.77
CA ALA A 215 -14.69 -10.37 -8.12
C ALA A 215 -14.14 -10.84 -9.49
N LEU A 216 -14.24 -12.14 -9.79
CA LEU A 216 -13.81 -12.73 -11.06
C LEU A 216 -14.74 -12.38 -12.23
N ASP A 217 -16.04 -12.24 -12.00
CA ASP A 217 -16.97 -11.74 -13.02
C ASP A 217 -16.60 -10.31 -13.47
N LEU A 218 -16.07 -9.50 -12.54
CA LEU A 218 -15.64 -8.13 -12.80
C LEU A 218 -14.23 -8.09 -13.41
N VAL A 219 -13.32 -8.91 -12.89
CA VAL A 219 -11.91 -9.00 -13.31
C VAL A 219 -11.52 -10.48 -13.42
N PRO A 220 -11.68 -11.10 -14.60
CA PRO A 220 -11.49 -12.55 -14.77
C PRO A 220 -10.12 -13.13 -14.38
N ASN A 221 -9.07 -12.29 -14.44
CA ASN A 221 -7.69 -12.69 -14.15
C ASN A 221 -7.19 -12.12 -12.81
N HIS A 222 -8.09 -11.77 -11.89
CA HIS A 222 -7.72 -11.22 -10.60
C HIS A 222 -6.97 -12.24 -9.74
N GLN A 223 -5.65 -12.07 -9.62
CA GLN A 223 -4.74 -13.08 -9.08
C GLN A 223 -5.09 -13.52 -7.65
N LEU A 224 -5.38 -12.57 -6.76
CA LEU A 224 -5.77 -12.89 -5.38
C LEU A 224 -7.16 -13.54 -5.28
N ALA A 225 -8.09 -13.22 -6.17
CA ALA A 225 -9.44 -13.80 -6.15
C ALA A 225 -9.39 -15.26 -6.62
N LEU A 226 -8.59 -15.53 -7.66
CA LEU A 226 -8.30 -16.89 -8.14
C LEU A 226 -7.63 -17.72 -7.05
N TYR A 227 -6.57 -17.18 -6.42
CA TYR A 227 -5.90 -17.86 -5.30
C TYR A 227 -6.86 -18.17 -4.15
N ASN A 228 -7.62 -17.18 -3.67
CA ASN A 228 -8.54 -17.38 -2.54
C ASN A 228 -9.72 -18.30 -2.90
N LEU A 229 -10.18 -18.31 -4.15
CA LEU A 229 -11.18 -19.30 -4.56
C LEU A 229 -10.57 -20.72 -4.58
N GLY A 230 -9.31 -20.84 -4.98
CA GLY A 230 -8.53 -22.08 -4.83
C GLY A 230 -8.46 -22.55 -3.37
N THR A 231 -8.20 -21.65 -2.40
CA THR A 231 -8.17 -22.01 -0.97
C THR A 231 -9.54 -22.46 -0.46
N VAL A 232 -10.64 -21.87 -0.92
CA VAL A 232 -11.99 -22.35 -0.59
C VAL A 232 -12.23 -23.78 -1.08
N PHE A 233 -11.84 -24.10 -2.32
CA PHE A 233 -11.97 -25.47 -2.84
C PHE A 233 -11.07 -26.46 -2.10
N ASP A 234 -9.87 -26.03 -1.70
CA ASP A 234 -8.92 -26.80 -0.91
C ASP A 234 -9.48 -27.16 0.48
N GLU A 235 -10.09 -26.18 1.17
CA GLU A 235 -10.78 -26.39 2.45
C GLU A 235 -12.01 -27.31 2.33
N LEU A 236 -12.64 -27.35 1.15
CA LEU A 236 -13.71 -28.30 0.81
C LEU A 236 -13.18 -29.68 0.38
N ASN A 237 -11.85 -29.88 0.36
CA ASN A 237 -11.16 -31.09 -0.11
C ASN A 237 -11.44 -31.41 -1.59
N GLU A 238 -11.78 -30.41 -2.40
CA GLU A 238 -11.96 -30.49 -3.86
C GLU A 238 -10.62 -30.15 -4.57
N LEU A 239 -9.64 -31.05 -4.45
CA LEU A 239 -8.24 -30.78 -4.80
C LEU A 239 -8.02 -30.46 -6.29
N GLU A 240 -8.78 -31.06 -7.20
CA GLU A 240 -8.64 -30.77 -8.63
C GLU A 240 -9.10 -29.34 -8.98
N SER A 241 -10.24 -28.92 -8.40
CA SER A 241 -10.75 -27.56 -8.53
C SER A 241 -9.78 -26.54 -7.92
N ALA A 242 -9.26 -26.84 -6.72
CA ALA A 242 -8.25 -25.99 -6.07
C ALA A 242 -7.01 -25.82 -6.96
N ALA A 243 -6.50 -26.90 -7.56
CA ALA A 243 -5.37 -26.86 -8.46
C ALA A 243 -5.63 -26.01 -9.72
N ASP A 244 -6.81 -26.09 -10.36
CA ASP A 244 -7.15 -25.22 -11.51
C ASP A 244 -7.04 -23.75 -11.14
N PHE A 245 -7.67 -23.36 -10.03
CA PHE A 245 -7.67 -21.97 -9.59
C PHE A 245 -6.28 -21.47 -9.18
N TYR A 246 -5.48 -22.29 -8.49
CA TYR A 246 -4.10 -21.94 -8.18
C TYR A 246 -3.23 -21.80 -9.44
N GLN A 247 -3.40 -22.65 -10.46
CA GLN A 247 -2.66 -22.54 -11.72
C GLN A 247 -2.94 -21.24 -12.46
N ARG A 248 -4.15 -20.69 -12.30
CA ARG A 248 -4.57 -19.42 -12.90
C ARG A 248 -4.10 -18.19 -12.10
N ALA A 249 -3.48 -18.40 -10.94
CA ALA A 249 -2.89 -17.36 -10.08
C ALA A 249 -1.34 -17.40 -10.03
N PRO A 250 -0.61 -17.45 -11.17
CA PRO A 250 0.83 -17.71 -11.18
C PRO A 250 1.68 -16.60 -10.57
N SER A 251 1.14 -15.40 -10.34
CA SER A 251 1.88 -14.32 -9.68
C SER A 251 1.81 -14.38 -8.15
N VAL A 252 1.03 -15.32 -7.58
CA VAL A 252 0.89 -15.47 -6.12
C VAL A 252 1.83 -16.61 -5.68
N PRO A 253 2.88 -16.33 -4.90
CA PRO A 253 3.81 -17.37 -4.45
C PRO A 253 3.08 -18.54 -3.78
N ASP A 254 2.15 -18.24 -2.88
CA ASP A 254 1.42 -19.25 -2.11
C ASP A 254 0.56 -20.17 -2.98
N ALA A 255 0.15 -19.73 -4.18
CA ALA A 255 -0.52 -20.61 -5.15
C ALA A 255 0.42 -21.74 -5.61
N HIS A 256 1.70 -21.44 -5.83
CA HIS A 256 2.70 -22.45 -6.17
C HIS A 256 3.07 -23.34 -4.98
N PHE A 257 3.10 -22.80 -3.77
CA PHE A 257 3.27 -23.62 -2.57
C PHE A 257 2.13 -24.64 -2.44
N ASN A 258 0.88 -24.19 -2.60
CA ASN A 258 -0.29 -25.06 -2.52
C ASN A 258 -0.35 -26.09 -3.67
N LEU A 259 0.02 -25.69 -4.90
CA LEU A 259 0.13 -26.63 -6.02
C LEU A 259 1.20 -27.69 -5.80
N ALA A 260 2.32 -27.34 -5.18
CA ALA A 260 3.36 -28.30 -4.85
C ALA A 260 2.83 -29.34 -3.86
N ARG A 261 2.17 -28.88 -2.78
CA ARG A 261 1.53 -29.75 -1.79
C ARG A 261 0.47 -30.67 -2.41
N ILE A 262 -0.41 -30.14 -3.27
CA ILE A 262 -1.42 -30.96 -3.97
C ILE A 262 -0.75 -32.00 -4.87
N SER A 263 0.32 -31.61 -5.58
CA SER A 263 1.07 -32.53 -6.43
C SER A 263 1.73 -33.66 -5.62
N GLU A 264 2.26 -33.38 -4.43
CA GLU A 264 2.79 -34.39 -3.51
C GLU A 264 1.70 -35.37 -3.04
N LEU A 265 0.51 -34.87 -2.69
CA LEU A 265 -0.62 -35.71 -2.29
C LEU A 265 -1.08 -36.65 -3.42
N LEU A 266 -0.94 -36.22 -4.67
CA LEU A 266 -1.27 -37.02 -5.86
C LEU A 266 -0.10 -37.88 -6.36
N GLY A 267 1.07 -37.80 -5.73
CA GLY A 267 2.27 -38.57 -6.11
C GLY A 267 3.04 -38.01 -7.32
N ASP A 268 2.75 -36.78 -7.77
CA ASP A 268 3.48 -36.11 -8.86
C ASP A 268 4.67 -35.30 -8.29
N GLU A 269 5.76 -36.00 -7.96
CA GLU A 269 6.98 -35.39 -7.44
C GLU A 269 7.62 -34.37 -8.41
N LEU A 270 7.44 -34.56 -9.72
CA LEU A 270 8.03 -33.68 -10.73
C LEU A 270 7.34 -32.31 -10.73
N SER A 271 6.00 -32.30 -10.75
CA SER A 271 5.22 -31.06 -10.63
C SER A 271 5.43 -30.39 -9.29
N ALA A 272 5.50 -31.16 -8.21
CA ALA A 272 5.79 -30.62 -6.87
C ALA A 272 7.11 -29.84 -6.83
N ARG A 273 8.21 -30.46 -7.29
CA ARG A 273 9.53 -29.78 -7.36
C ARG A 273 9.51 -28.57 -8.29
N ARG A 274 8.77 -28.62 -9.40
CA ARG A 274 8.63 -27.47 -10.31
C ARG A 274 7.94 -26.29 -9.63
N HIS A 275 6.81 -26.52 -8.98
CA HIS A 275 6.08 -25.46 -8.29
C HIS A 275 6.85 -24.91 -7.09
N MET A 276 7.57 -25.75 -6.35
CA MET A 276 8.44 -25.29 -5.25
C MET A 276 9.60 -24.41 -5.74
N ARG A 277 10.14 -24.65 -6.95
CA ARG A 277 11.12 -23.73 -7.56
C ARG A 277 10.49 -22.37 -7.90
N GLN A 278 9.27 -22.37 -8.46
CA GLN A 278 8.57 -21.14 -8.81
C GLN A 278 8.20 -20.32 -7.57
N TYR A 279 7.76 -20.97 -6.50
CA TYR A 279 7.52 -20.33 -5.20
C TYR A 279 8.76 -19.55 -4.72
N ARG A 280 9.92 -20.21 -4.66
CA ARG A 280 11.18 -19.57 -4.22
C ARG A 280 11.57 -18.40 -5.11
N GLN A 281 11.46 -18.56 -6.42
CA GLN A 281 11.75 -17.47 -7.37
C GLN A 281 10.88 -16.24 -7.15
N LEU A 282 9.61 -16.41 -6.78
CA LEU A 282 8.73 -15.27 -6.52
C LEU A 282 9.00 -14.63 -5.16
N VAL A 283 9.33 -15.40 -4.13
CA VAL A 283 9.64 -14.87 -2.80
C VAL A 283 11.01 -14.17 -2.76
N ASP A 284 11.99 -14.64 -3.51
CA ASP A 284 13.36 -14.09 -3.52
C ASP A 284 13.48 -12.77 -4.32
N VAL A 285 12.46 -12.40 -5.11
CA VAL A 285 12.45 -11.19 -5.95
C VAL A 285 11.81 -9.98 -5.22
N ASP A 286 11.07 -10.21 -4.14
CA ASP A 286 10.43 -9.19 -3.31
C ASP A 286 11.31 -8.76 -2.13
#